data_AF-A0A953BWY6-F1
#
_entry.id   AF-A0A953BWY6-F1
#
_cell.length_a   1.000
_cell.length_b   1.000
_cell.length_c   1.000
_cell.angle_alpha   90.00
_cell.angle_beta   90.00
_cell.angle_gamma   90.00
#
_symmetry.space_group_name_H-M   'P 1'
#
loop_
_entity.id
_entity.type
_entity.pdbx_description
1 polymer ?
#
loop_
_entity_poly.entity_id
_entity_poly.type
_entity_poly.pdbx_seq_one_letter_code
_entity_poly.pdbx_strand_id
1 'polypeptide(L)'
;MHSRKFVPGVIFCKKGHLINLQKIIIIQDLIENVIIKSTLLENAPFKWINLMYRLTEKNKLKPSFMKINQQYGDLPIAIELDLGLLKWADSTDPQLLIDIFIMAGLEALLHVCEKYQLPKEMVVSERHKYPDIQFYIDKSQES
;
A
#
# COMPACT_ATOMS: atom_id res chain seq x y z
N MET A 1 5.82 -6.72 23.10
CA MET A 1 6.17 -5.55 22.27
C MET A 1 6.01 -5.98 20.82
N HIS A 2 5.02 -5.47 20.09
CA HIS A 2 4.79 -5.87 18.69
C HIS A 2 5.86 -5.22 17.81
N SER A 3 6.77 -6.03 17.26
CA SER A 3 7.85 -5.59 16.36
C SER A 3 7.29 -5.44 14.93
N ARG A 4 6.29 -4.57 14.74
CA ARG A 4 5.69 -4.35 13.42
C ARG A 4 6.72 -3.72 12.48
N LYS A 5 6.77 -4.21 11.25
CA LYS A 5 7.62 -3.73 10.15
C LYS A 5 6.87 -2.88 9.14
N PHE A 6 5.55 -3.01 9.13
CA PHE A 6 4.66 -2.27 8.25
C PHE A 6 3.38 -1.87 8.98
N VAL A 7 3.00 -0.61 8.83
CA VAL A 7 1.76 -0.06 9.38
C VAL A 7 1.06 0.73 8.28
N PRO A 8 -0.09 0.24 7.78
CA PRO A 8 -0.92 1.00 6.86
C PRO A 8 -1.88 1.92 7.64
N GLY A 9 -2.10 3.11 7.10
CA GLY A 9 -3.14 4.05 7.52
C GLY A 9 -3.98 4.46 6.32
N VAL A 10 -5.24 4.83 6.56
CA VAL A 10 -6.15 5.32 5.51
C VAL A 10 -6.74 6.65 5.95
N ILE A 11 -6.79 7.61 5.03
CA ILE A 11 -7.45 8.89 5.25
C ILE A 11 -8.31 9.26 4.04
N PHE A 12 -9.56 9.63 4.30
CA PHE A 12 -10.46 10.18 3.30
C PHE A 12 -10.15 11.66 3.10
N CYS A 13 -9.64 12.05 1.93
CA CYS A 13 -9.42 13.47 1.59
C CYS A 13 -10.67 14.14 0.99
N LYS A 14 -11.75 13.37 0.81
CA LYS A 14 -13.06 13.77 0.29
C LYS A 14 -14.15 13.05 1.08
N LYS A 15 -15.39 13.56 1.02
CA LYS A 15 -16.54 12.91 1.68
C LYS A 15 -16.78 11.53 1.06
N GLY A 16 -16.68 10.48 1.87
CA GLY A 16 -16.96 9.11 1.45
C GLY A 16 -16.75 8.12 2.60
N HIS A 17 -17.09 6.87 2.33
CA HIS A 17 -16.87 5.73 3.21
C HIS A 17 -16.61 4.49 2.34
N LEU A 18 -15.94 3.50 2.94
CA LEU A 18 -15.78 2.16 2.39
C LEU A 18 -16.26 1.19 3.47
N ILE A 19 -17.19 0.30 3.12
CA ILE A 19 -17.85 -0.65 4.00
C ILE A 19 -16.84 -1.69 4.49
N ASN A 20 -15.98 -2.20 3.60
CA ASN A 20 -15.04 -3.28 3.92
C ASN A 20 -13.66 -2.79 4.39
N LEU A 21 -13.53 -1.53 4.82
CA LEU A 21 -12.23 -0.94 5.19
C LEU A 21 -11.53 -1.69 6.33
N GLN A 22 -12.29 -2.32 7.23
CA GLN A 22 -11.77 -3.16 8.31
C GLN A 22 -10.89 -4.32 7.85
N LYS A 23 -10.98 -4.72 6.56
CA LYS A 23 -10.10 -5.73 5.95
C LYS A 23 -8.65 -5.26 5.76
N ILE A 24 -8.33 -4.01 6.14
CA ILE A 24 -6.96 -3.48 6.15
C ILE A 24 -5.96 -4.32 6.96
N ILE A 25 -6.44 -5.07 7.94
CA ILE A 25 -5.60 -6.01 8.72
C ILE A 25 -5.00 -7.09 7.80
N ILE A 26 -5.77 -7.59 6.82
CA ILE A 26 -5.30 -8.59 5.86
C ILE A 26 -4.19 -8.01 4.98
N ILE A 27 -4.37 -6.77 4.53
CA ILE A 27 -3.39 -6.02 3.74
C ILE A 27 -2.10 -5.83 4.54
N GLN A 28 -2.22 -5.44 5.81
CA GLN A 28 -1.09 -5.28 6.71
C GLN A 28 -0.30 -6.57 6.86
N ASP A 29 -0.95 -7.67 7.24
CA ASP A 29 -0.27 -8.93 7.53
C ASP A 29 0.40 -9.50 6.27
N LEU A 30 -0.21 -9.37 5.09
CA LEU A 30 0.40 -9.83 3.84
C LEU A 30 1.67 -9.03 3.50
N ILE A 31 1.58 -7.70 3.47
CA ILE A 31 2.71 -6.85 3.11
C ILE A 31 3.82 -6.96 4.16
N GLU A 32 3.47 -7.03 5.44
CA GLU A 32 4.43 -7.24 6.52
C GLU A 32 5.17 -8.58 6.36
N ASN A 33 4.47 -9.65 6.00
CA ASN A 33 5.10 -10.94 5.73
C ASN A 33 6.10 -10.88 4.57
N VAL A 34 5.81 -10.12 3.51
CA VAL A 34 6.75 -9.89 2.41
C VAL A 34 8.01 -9.19 2.93
N ILE A 35 7.86 -8.13 3.72
CA ILE A 35 8.99 -7.38 4.29
C ILE A 35 9.86 -8.27 5.21
N ILE A 36 9.23 -9.08 6.06
CA ILE A 36 9.94 -9.94 7.00
C ILE A 36 10.71 -11.03 6.25
N LYS A 37 10.05 -11.75 5.32
CA LYS A 37 10.67 -12.87 4.59
C LYS A 37 11.77 -12.43 3.62
N SER A 38 11.73 -11.19 3.14
CA SER A 38 12.73 -10.63 2.22
C SER A 38 13.90 -9.96 2.91
N THR A 39 13.92 -9.91 4.24
CA THR A 39 14.90 -9.16 5.04
C THR A 39 15.09 -7.71 4.60
N LEU A 40 14.08 -7.13 3.94
CA LEU A 40 14.13 -5.85 3.23
C LEU A 40 14.66 -4.69 4.08
N LEU A 41 14.39 -4.72 5.39
CA LEU A 41 14.73 -3.65 6.32
C LEU A 41 16.05 -3.82 7.07
N GLU A 42 16.81 -4.90 6.85
CA GLU A 42 18.06 -5.13 7.61
C GLU A 42 19.11 -4.02 7.43
N ASN A 43 19.21 -3.48 6.22
CA ASN A 43 20.16 -2.41 5.87
C ASN A 43 19.48 -1.04 5.66
N ALA A 44 18.20 -0.92 6.02
CA ALA A 44 17.45 0.31 5.84
C ALA A 44 17.81 1.34 6.93
N PRO A 45 17.84 2.65 6.62
CA PRO A 45 18.04 3.70 7.62
C PRO A 45 16.80 3.95 8.52
N PHE A 46 15.84 3.03 8.50
CA PHE A 46 14.59 3.07 9.26
C PHE A 46 14.21 1.64 9.67
N LYS A 47 13.43 1.53 10.75
CA LYS A 47 13.08 0.26 11.41
C LYS A 47 11.78 -0.35 10.87
N TRP A 48 10.88 0.48 10.34
CA TRP A 48 9.57 0.10 9.83
C TRP A 48 9.03 1.18 8.88
N ILE A 49 8.03 0.82 8.08
CA ILE A 49 7.40 1.69 7.08
C ILE A 49 5.98 2.01 7.53
N ASN A 50 5.64 3.30 7.51
CA ASN A 50 4.30 3.82 7.76
C ASN A 50 3.71 4.30 6.43
N LEU A 51 2.78 3.54 5.85
CA LEU A 51 2.15 3.87 4.56
C LEU A 51 0.77 4.46 4.78
N MET A 52 0.57 5.70 4.34
CA MET A 52 -0.74 6.35 4.33
C MET A 52 -1.38 6.27 2.93
N TYR A 53 -2.50 5.56 2.82
CA TYR A 53 -3.37 5.61 1.65
C TYR A 53 -4.30 6.82 1.76
N ARG A 54 -4.10 7.80 0.89
CA ARG A 54 -4.95 9.00 0.78
C ARG A 54 -6.02 8.74 -0.26
N LEU A 55 -7.29 8.72 0.15
CA LEU A 55 -8.38 8.46 -0.77
C LEU A 55 -8.82 9.79 -1.41
N THR A 56 -8.54 9.93 -2.70
CA THR A 56 -8.73 11.16 -3.50
C THR A 56 -9.59 10.88 -4.74
N GLU A 57 -9.54 11.74 -5.76
CA GLU A 57 -10.27 11.58 -7.04
C GLU A 57 -9.41 10.88 -8.12
N LYS A 58 -8.16 10.53 -7.82
CA LYS A 58 -7.24 9.93 -8.80
C LYS A 58 -6.18 9.07 -8.14
N ASN A 59 -5.66 8.12 -8.91
CA ASN A 59 -4.53 7.30 -8.49
C ASN A 59 -3.20 8.05 -8.66
N LYS A 60 -2.36 8.02 -7.63
CA LYS A 60 -0.96 8.45 -7.66
C LYS A 60 -0.13 7.49 -6.81
N LEU A 61 0.34 6.42 -7.44
CA LEU A 61 1.02 5.30 -6.78
C LEU A 61 2.49 5.60 -6.44
N LYS A 62 3.13 6.56 -7.12
CA LYS A 62 4.45 7.04 -6.73
C LYS A 62 4.36 7.74 -5.36
N PRO A 63 5.02 7.22 -4.31
CA PRO A 63 4.84 7.73 -2.96
C PRO A 63 5.47 9.10 -2.78
N SER A 64 4.77 9.93 -2.01
CA SER A 64 5.37 11.07 -1.32
C SER A 64 6.13 10.57 -0.10
N PHE A 65 7.42 10.89 -0.02
CA PHE A 65 8.27 10.52 1.11
C PHE A 65 8.37 11.67 2.10
N MET A 66 8.16 11.38 3.38
CA MET A 66 8.49 12.29 4.46
C MET A 66 9.90 12.01 4.99
N LYS A 67 10.39 12.89 5.88
CA LYS A 67 11.64 12.64 6.61
C LYS A 67 11.47 11.41 7.49
N ILE A 68 12.51 10.58 7.58
CA ILE A 68 12.58 9.48 8.54
C ILE A 68 12.45 10.07 9.94
N ASN A 69 11.54 9.53 10.73
CA ASN A 69 11.38 9.95 12.10
C ASN A 69 12.48 9.32 12.96
N GLN A 70 13.44 10.11 13.43
CA GLN A 70 14.56 9.57 14.22
C GLN A 70 14.13 9.04 15.59
N GLN A 71 13.05 9.58 16.17
CA GLN A 71 12.55 9.16 17.48
C GLN A 71 11.92 7.76 17.41
N TYR A 72 11.04 7.53 16.42
CA TYR A 72 10.30 6.27 16.29
C TYR A 72 10.93 5.29 15.28
N GLY A 73 11.89 5.77 14.49
CA GLY A 73 12.58 5.01 13.45
C GLY A 73 11.71 4.69 12.23
N ASP A 74 10.57 5.35 12.05
CA ASP A 74 9.67 5.06 10.93
C ASP A 74 10.01 5.87 9.69
N LEU A 75 9.80 5.27 8.53
CA LEU A 75 9.73 5.97 7.26
C LEU A 75 8.25 6.23 6.92
N PRO A 76 7.76 7.48 7.02
CA PRO A 76 6.43 7.82 6.58
C PRO A 76 6.41 8.03 5.07
N ILE A 77 5.51 7.32 4.39
CA ILE A 77 5.21 7.48 2.97
C ILE A 77 3.71 7.59 2.76
N ALA A 78 3.30 8.23 1.67
CA ALA A 78 1.88 8.31 1.31
C ALA A 78 1.67 8.22 -0.21
N ILE A 79 0.64 7.48 -0.60
CA ILE A 79 0.15 7.37 -1.99
C ILE A 79 -1.30 7.82 -2.07
N GLU A 80 -1.78 8.11 -3.27
CA GLU A 80 -3.18 8.47 -3.50
C GLU A 80 -3.90 7.37 -4.28
N LEU A 81 -5.11 7.04 -3.85
CA LEU A 81 -6.00 6.09 -4.52
C LEU A 81 -7.32 6.77 -4.87
N ASP A 82 -7.84 6.47 -6.05
CA ASP A 82 -9.14 6.97 -6.50
C ASP A 82 -10.28 6.34 -5.68
N LEU A 83 -10.95 7.17 -4.89
CA LEU A 83 -12.08 6.79 -4.06
C LEU A 83 -13.28 6.29 -4.89
N GLY A 84 -13.46 6.76 -6.12
CA GLY A 84 -14.51 6.28 -7.02
C GLY A 84 -14.31 4.80 -7.37
N LEU A 85 -13.09 4.47 -7.84
CA LEU A 85 -12.67 3.09 -8.09
C LEU A 85 -12.80 2.21 -6.85
N LEU A 86 -12.36 2.69 -5.68
CA LEU A 86 -12.45 1.92 -4.44
C LEU A 86 -13.90 1.67 -4.01
N LYS A 87 -14.80 2.64 -4.18
CA LYS A 87 -16.23 2.44 -3.89
C LYS A 87 -16.85 1.39 -4.81
N TRP A 88 -16.54 1.43 -6.10
CA TRP A 88 -16.98 0.42 -7.05
C TRP A 88 -16.48 -0.97 -6.65
N ALA A 89 -15.20 -1.10 -6.31
CA ALA A 89 -14.63 -2.38 -5.89
C ALA A 89 -15.28 -2.89 -4.60
N ASP A 90 -15.44 -2.01 -3.61
CA ASP A 90 -16.07 -2.29 -2.31
C ASP A 90 -17.52 -2.77 -2.43
N SER A 91 -18.28 -2.25 -3.40
CA SER A 91 -19.66 -2.69 -3.66
C SER A 91 -19.77 -3.91 -4.57
N THR A 92 -18.80 -4.13 -5.47
CA THR A 92 -18.86 -5.20 -6.49
C THR A 92 -18.33 -6.51 -5.95
N ASP A 93 -17.10 -6.49 -5.42
CA ASP A 93 -16.46 -7.65 -4.83
C ASP A 93 -15.42 -7.15 -3.81
N PRO A 94 -15.65 -7.36 -2.50
CA PRO A 94 -14.72 -6.94 -1.46
C PRO A 94 -13.29 -7.48 -1.62
N GLN A 95 -13.08 -8.55 -2.39
CA GLN A 95 -11.73 -9.04 -2.70
C GLN A 95 -10.99 -8.08 -3.64
N LEU A 96 -11.67 -7.48 -4.64
CA LEU A 96 -11.08 -6.48 -5.52
C LEU A 96 -10.56 -5.27 -4.73
N LEU A 97 -11.29 -4.86 -3.69
CA LEU A 97 -10.85 -3.79 -2.81
C LEU A 97 -9.50 -4.14 -2.16
N ILE A 98 -9.41 -5.34 -1.59
CA ILE A 98 -8.19 -5.85 -0.94
C ILE A 98 -7.04 -5.88 -1.95
N ASP A 99 -7.28 -6.43 -3.13
CA ASP A 99 -6.26 -6.58 -4.18
C ASP A 99 -5.71 -5.22 -4.64
N ILE A 100 -6.57 -4.20 -4.80
CA ILE A 100 -6.16 -2.84 -5.16
C ILE A 100 -5.24 -2.25 -4.06
N PHE A 101 -5.60 -2.40 -2.79
CA PHE A 101 -4.79 -1.90 -1.68
C PHE A 101 -3.44 -2.64 -1.55
N ILE A 102 -3.43 -3.96 -1.72
CA ILE A 102 -2.19 -4.76 -1.71
C ILE A 102 -1.29 -4.33 -2.87
N MET A 103 -1.83 -4.31 -4.09
CA MET A 103 -1.10 -3.90 -5.29
C MET A 103 -0.48 -2.52 -5.10
N ALA A 104 -1.26 -1.54 -4.64
CA ALA A 104 -0.79 -0.18 -4.42
C ALA A 104 0.26 -0.09 -3.29
N GLY A 105 0.11 -0.90 -2.23
CA GLY A 105 1.08 -0.99 -1.14
C GLY A 105 2.41 -1.59 -1.59
N LEU A 106 2.38 -2.66 -2.38
CA LEU A 106 3.57 -3.28 -2.97
C LEU A 106 4.25 -2.34 -3.96
N GLU A 107 3.50 -1.59 -4.78
CA GLU A 107 4.04 -0.56 -5.67
C GLU A 107 4.78 0.53 -4.88
N ALA A 108 4.20 0.98 -3.76
CA ALA A 108 4.84 1.93 -2.87
C ALA A 108 6.13 1.36 -2.25
N LEU A 109 6.15 0.07 -1.89
CA LEU A 109 7.36 -0.60 -1.39
C LEU A 109 8.45 -0.70 -2.45
N LEU A 110 8.13 -0.96 -3.73
CA LEU A 110 9.13 -0.97 -4.80
C LEU A 110 9.85 0.37 -4.89
N HIS A 111 9.11 1.48 -4.79
CA HIS A 111 9.71 2.81 -4.74
C HIS A 111 10.57 3.04 -3.48
N VAL A 112 10.22 2.45 -2.34
CA VAL A 112 11.08 2.48 -1.14
C VAL A 112 12.37 1.72 -1.41
N CYS A 113 12.29 0.52 -1.97
CA CYS A 113 13.46 -0.29 -2.31
C CYS A 113 14.38 0.46 -3.28
N GLU A 114 13.84 1.08 -4.31
CA GLU A 114 14.61 1.88 -5.28
C GLU A 114 15.31 3.07 -4.63
N LYS A 115 14.58 3.84 -3.80
CA LYS A 115 15.11 5.05 -3.18
C LYS A 115 16.26 4.75 -2.21
N TYR A 116 16.16 3.65 -1.47
CA TYR A 116 17.12 3.29 -0.43
C TYR A 116 18.06 2.14 -0.83
N GLN A 117 18.04 1.73 -2.10
CA GLN A 117 18.86 0.64 -2.64
C GLN A 117 18.71 -0.67 -1.86
N LEU A 118 17.47 -1.00 -1.49
CA LEU A 118 17.14 -2.22 -0.73
C LEU A 118 16.81 -3.38 -1.69
N PRO A 119 16.94 -4.64 -1.24
CA PRO A 119 16.47 -5.80 -1.99
C PRO A 119 15.00 -5.64 -2.38
N LYS A 120 14.65 -6.03 -3.61
CA LYS A 120 13.29 -5.87 -4.15
C LYS A 120 12.70 -7.12 -4.78
N GLU A 121 13.46 -8.20 -4.89
CA GLU A 121 13.11 -9.39 -5.66
C GLU A 121 11.81 -10.03 -5.16
N MET A 122 11.64 -10.16 -3.85
CA MET A 122 10.41 -10.72 -3.27
C MET A 122 9.21 -9.76 -3.38
N VAL A 123 9.43 -8.45 -3.25
CA VAL A 123 8.36 -7.45 -3.45
C VAL A 123 7.90 -7.47 -4.91
N VAL A 124 8.85 -7.55 -5.86
CA VAL A 124 8.57 -7.71 -7.28
C VAL A 124 7.78 -9.00 -7.52
N SER A 125 8.22 -10.14 -6.98
CA SER A 125 7.51 -11.41 -7.14
C SER A 125 6.09 -11.37 -6.60
N GLU A 126 5.86 -10.75 -5.43
CA GLU A 126 4.52 -10.61 -4.87
C GLU A 126 3.66 -9.65 -5.71
N ARG A 127 4.23 -8.52 -6.16
CA ARG A 127 3.52 -7.50 -6.95
C ARG A 127 2.97 -8.05 -8.27
N HIS A 128 3.70 -8.98 -8.90
CA HIS A 128 3.28 -9.63 -10.16
C HIS A 128 2.06 -10.53 -10.02
N LYS A 129 1.62 -10.88 -8.80
CA LYS A 129 0.39 -11.64 -8.57
C LYS A 129 -0.87 -10.81 -8.76
N TYR A 130 -0.74 -9.49 -8.81
CA TYR A 130 -1.86 -8.55 -8.90
C TYR A 130 -1.78 -7.78 -10.24
N PRO A 131 -2.92 -7.62 -10.94
CA PRO A 131 -3.01 -6.74 -12.11
C PRO A 131 -2.59 -5.29 -11.80
N ASP A 132 -2.18 -4.56 -12.83
CA ASP A 132 -1.91 -3.13 -12.71
C ASP A 132 -3.17 -2.32 -12.43
N ILE A 133 -3.00 -1.10 -11.90
CA ILE A 133 -4.13 -0.22 -11.58
C ILE A 133 -5.05 0.04 -12.79
N GLN A 134 -4.49 0.07 -14.01
CA GLN A 134 -5.26 0.29 -15.23
C GLN A 134 -6.28 -0.82 -15.48
N PHE A 135 -5.94 -2.07 -15.18
CA PHE A 135 -6.88 -3.19 -15.30
C PHE A 135 -8.14 -2.98 -14.45
N TYR A 136 -7.99 -2.50 -13.22
CA TYR A 136 -9.13 -2.24 -12.34
C TYR A 136 -9.94 -1.02 -12.80
N ILE A 137 -9.27 0.00 -13.34
CA ILE A 137 -9.94 1.17 -13.92
C ILE A 137 -10.80 0.74 -15.09
N ASP A 138 -10.25 -0.02 -16.03
CA ASP A 138 -10.97 -0.49 -17.22
C ASP A 138 -12.19 -1.34 -16.81
N LYS A 139 -12.00 -2.30 -15.89
CA LYS A 139 -13.07 -3.14 -15.35
C LYS A 139 -14.19 -2.34 -14.68
N SER A 140 -13.86 -1.23 -14.01
CA SER A 140 -14.85 -0.36 -13.36
C SER A 140 -15.71 0.45 -14.34
N GLN A 141 -15.24 0.63 -15.57
CA GLN A 141 -15.95 1.35 -16.62
C GLN A 141 -16.82 0.44 -17.49
N GLU A 142 -16.57 -0.87 -17.46
CA GLU A 142 -17.38 -1.91 -18.14
C GLU A 142 -18.64 -2.32 -17.34
N SER A 143 -18.72 -1.93 -16.07
CA SER A 143 -19.82 -2.27 -15.14
C SER A 143 -20.92 -1.21 -15.14
#